data_AF-A0AA39X3I2-F1
#
_entry.id   AF-A0AA39X3I2-F1
#
_cell.length_a   1.000
_cell.length_b   1.000
_cell.length_c   1.000
_cell.angle_alpha   90.00
_cell.angle_beta   90.00
_cell.angle_gamma   90.00
#
_symmetry.space_group_name_H-M   'P 1'
#
loop_
_entity.id
_entity.type
_entity.pdbx_description
1 polymer ?
#
loop_
_entity_poly.entity_id
_entity_poly.type
_entity_poly.pdbx_seq_one_letter_code
_entity_poly.pdbx_strand_id
1 'polypeptide(L)'
;MTTMTVATFSAAQCCPQCGFDVGLPPLEEAQAALLVAQKQIVDLEAQVRLLNQKASSAVDRWADYEDELTQLRAELNSRNSQPQKQQQQPNQPFHSPTNSTAPTVSTPGPTPLQTPSASVASASPARSSFLSSTGAASRISALLTSRKSTPNLKPSPVSPPPQPTHLRQSSNPIPFSAEPEIPATPAGPSTDELLQALTREQALRREAEGKLSDTSREVEELSVSLFEQANEMVATERRARAKLEERVGMLEKRDMEKRRRLALLESAMERIDRVRSLLGVSGPDETGSGAREGVRALVRASV
;
A
#
# COMPACT_ATOMS: atom_id res chain seq x y z
N MET A 1 -77.06 39.30 -31.24
CA MET A 1 -75.75 39.03 -30.60
C MET A 1 -75.69 39.83 -29.32
N THR A 2 -75.40 39.20 -28.18
CA THR A 2 -75.13 39.89 -26.91
C THR A 2 -74.20 38.99 -26.10
N THR A 3 -73.12 39.56 -25.55
CA THR A 3 -72.08 38.83 -24.80
C THR A 3 -72.35 38.88 -23.29
N MET A 4 -71.79 37.91 -22.56
CA MET A 4 -71.75 37.89 -21.10
C MET A 4 -70.32 38.13 -20.60
N THR A 5 -70.20 38.90 -19.53
CA THR A 5 -68.93 39.20 -18.84
C THR A 5 -69.01 38.66 -17.42
N VAL A 6 -67.93 38.08 -16.90
CA VAL A 6 -67.84 37.55 -15.53
C VAL A 6 -66.65 38.18 -14.82
N ALA A 7 -66.81 38.51 -13.54
CA ALA A 7 -65.81 39.20 -12.72
C ALA A 7 -65.17 38.27 -11.68
N THR A 8 -63.95 38.58 -11.27
CA THR A 8 -63.15 37.85 -10.28
C THR A 8 -63.32 38.40 -8.86
N PHE A 9 -63.10 37.55 -7.85
CA PHE A 9 -63.04 37.90 -6.42
C PHE A 9 -61.80 37.26 -5.77
N SER A 10 -61.33 37.83 -4.65
CA SER A 10 -60.17 37.37 -3.89
C SER A 10 -60.45 37.46 -2.38
N ALA A 11 -59.85 36.57 -1.58
CA ALA A 11 -60.01 36.52 -0.12
C ALA A 11 -58.75 35.97 0.57
N ALA A 12 -58.41 36.53 1.74
CA ALA A 12 -57.26 36.14 2.55
C ALA A 12 -57.56 34.95 3.50
N GLN A 13 -56.51 34.36 4.09
CA GLN A 13 -56.59 33.13 4.89
C GLN A 13 -55.89 33.31 6.25
N CYS A 14 -56.60 33.08 7.36
CA CYS A 14 -56.06 33.11 8.72
C CYS A 14 -56.48 31.84 9.48
N CYS A 15 -55.69 31.38 10.46
CA CYS A 15 -55.87 30.07 11.09
C CYS A 15 -56.78 30.11 12.34
N PRO A 16 -57.88 29.33 12.41
CA PRO A 16 -58.97 29.57 13.35
C PRO A 16 -58.71 29.18 14.82
N GLN A 17 -57.65 28.42 15.13
CA GLN A 17 -57.49 27.80 16.46
C GLN A 17 -56.57 28.56 17.43
N CYS A 18 -55.77 29.51 16.95
CA CYS A 18 -54.82 30.27 17.79
C CYS A 18 -54.89 31.79 17.63
N GLY A 19 -55.58 32.32 16.61
CA GLY A 19 -55.73 33.76 16.38
C GLY A 19 -54.44 34.52 16.06
N PHE A 20 -53.30 33.84 16.04
CA PHE A 20 -52.03 34.41 15.62
C PHE A 20 -52.08 34.58 14.10
N ASP A 21 -51.97 35.82 13.63
CA ASP A 21 -51.77 36.10 12.23
C ASP A 21 -50.36 35.61 11.87
N VAL A 22 -50.28 34.37 11.40
CA VAL A 22 -49.08 33.85 10.78
C VAL A 22 -48.90 34.69 9.54
N GLY A 23 -48.03 35.70 9.63
CA GLY A 23 -47.55 36.50 8.52
C GLY A 23 -46.76 35.60 7.58
N LEU A 24 -47.49 34.75 6.86
CA LEU A 24 -47.00 33.90 5.81
C LEU A 24 -46.32 34.84 4.81
N PRO A 25 -45.00 34.72 4.58
CA PRO A 25 -44.39 35.44 3.46
C PRO A 25 -45.20 35.09 2.20
N PRO A 26 -45.51 36.06 1.33
CA PRO A 26 -46.38 35.84 0.17
C PRO A 26 -46.03 34.53 -0.53
N LEU A 27 -47.04 33.76 -0.97
CA LEU A 27 -46.87 32.36 -1.37
C LEU A 27 -45.69 32.14 -2.35
N GLU A 28 -45.46 33.12 -3.22
CA GLU A 28 -44.33 33.24 -4.15
C GLU A 28 -42.95 33.36 -3.47
N GLU A 29 -42.80 34.17 -2.41
CA GLU A 29 -41.59 34.28 -1.59
C GLU A 29 -41.33 33.00 -0.79
N ALA A 30 -42.38 32.40 -0.20
CA ALA A 30 -42.27 31.11 0.49
C ALA A 30 -41.80 30.00 -0.48
N GLN A 31 -42.33 29.99 -1.70
CA GLN A 31 -41.96 29.04 -2.74
C GLN A 31 -40.54 29.31 -3.28
N ALA A 32 -40.13 30.57 -3.44
CA ALA A 32 -38.77 30.95 -3.82
C ALA A 32 -37.75 30.52 -2.75
N ALA A 33 -38.04 30.73 -1.47
CA ALA A 33 -37.19 30.29 -0.36
C ALA A 33 -37.03 28.76 -0.34
N LEU A 34 -38.10 28.00 -0.62
CA LEU A 34 -38.05 26.55 -0.74
C LEU A 34 -37.16 26.08 -1.90
N LEU A 35 -37.24 26.72 -3.08
CA LEU A 35 -36.37 26.42 -4.23
C LEU A 35 -34.89 26.75 -3.94
N VAL A 36 -34.62 27.85 -3.22
CA VAL A 36 -33.26 28.20 -2.77
C VAL A 36 -32.74 27.17 -1.77
N ALA A 37 -33.54 26.75 -0.79
CA ALA A 37 -33.17 25.71 0.17
C ALA A 37 -32.92 24.36 -0.51
N GLN A 38 -33.78 23.96 -1.47
CA GLN A 38 -33.60 22.74 -2.26
C GLN A 38 -32.27 22.76 -3.04
N LYS A 39 -31.93 23.89 -3.67
CA LYS A 39 -30.63 24.05 -4.33
C LYS A 39 -29.47 23.92 -3.33
N GLN A 40 -29.54 24.62 -2.19
CA GLN A 40 -28.48 24.56 -1.18
C GLN A 40 -28.28 23.14 -0.62
N ILE A 41 -29.35 22.34 -0.48
CA ILE A 41 -29.26 20.92 -0.10
C ILE A 41 -28.48 20.12 -1.16
N VAL A 42 -28.78 20.31 -2.45
CA VAL A 42 -28.05 19.62 -3.55
C VAL A 42 -26.59 20.06 -3.60
N ASP A 43 -26.29 21.35 -3.45
CA ASP A 43 -24.92 21.88 -3.42
C ASP A 43 -24.12 21.35 -2.20
N LEU A 44 -24.75 21.25 -1.03
CA LEU A 44 -24.16 20.67 0.18
C LEU A 44 -23.98 19.15 0.06
N GLU A 45 -24.93 18.41 -0.51
CA GLU A 45 -24.78 16.98 -0.80
C GLU A 45 -23.61 16.73 -1.76
N ALA A 46 -23.47 17.56 -2.81
CA ALA A 46 -22.33 17.49 -3.73
C ALA A 46 -21.00 17.78 -3.00
N GLN A 47 -20.97 18.77 -2.11
CA GLN A 47 -19.79 19.07 -1.30
C GLN A 47 -19.46 17.93 -0.31
N VAL A 48 -20.45 17.31 0.34
CA VAL A 48 -20.25 16.15 1.22
C VAL A 48 -19.75 14.94 0.42
N ARG A 49 -20.28 14.68 -0.78
CA ARG A 49 -19.78 13.62 -1.67
C ARG A 49 -18.33 13.89 -2.10
N LEU A 50 -17.98 15.13 -2.44
CA LEU A 50 -16.61 15.53 -2.81
C LEU A 50 -15.65 15.47 -1.61
N LEU A 51 -16.08 15.89 -0.41
CA LEU A 51 -15.28 15.77 0.81
C LEU A 51 -15.09 14.30 1.18
N ASN A 52 -16.10 13.46 1.03
CA ASN A 52 -15.98 12.02 1.23
C ASN A 52 -15.06 11.38 0.16
N GLN A 53 -15.06 11.85 -1.10
CA GLN A 53 -14.11 11.40 -2.13
C GLN A 53 -12.67 11.90 -1.90
N LYS A 54 -12.50 13.14 -1.44
CA LYS A 54 -11.18 13.71 -1.11
C LYS A 54 -10.59 13.04 0.12
N ALA A 55 -11.42 12.89 1.16
CA ALA A 55 -11.12 12.01 2.29
C ALA A 55 -10.75 10.65 1.72
N SER A 56 -11.63 9.98 0.97
CA SER A 56 -11.39 8.66 0.37
C SER A 56 -9.94 8.49 -0.09
N SER A 57 -9.49 9.28 -1.07
CA SER A 57 -8.13 9.22 -1.65
C SER A 57 -6.93 9.42 -0.69
N ALA A 58 -7.16 9.87 0.55
CA ALA A 58 -6.13 10.20 1.52
C ALA A 58 -5.79 9.08 2.50
N VAL A 59 -6.62 8.03 2.67
CA VAL A 59 -6.22 6.85 3.48
C VAL A 59 -5.62 5.75 2.65
N ASP A 60 -5.92 5.62 1.35
CA ASP A 60 -5.15 4.71 0.49
C ASP A 60 -3.70 5.17 0.47
N ARG A 61 -3.47 6.48 0.30
CA ARG A 61 -2.15 7.12 0.47
C ARG A 61 -1.55 6.94 1.88
N TRP A 62 -2.36 6.85 2.94
CA TRP A 62 -1.84 6.56 4.28
C TRP A 62 -1.50 5.09 4.47
N ALA A 63 -2.21 4.17 3.81
CA ALA A 63 -1.87 2.76 3.77
C ALA A 63 -0.58 2.53 2.98
N ASP A 64 -0.43 3.18 1.81
CA ASP A 64 0.81 3.20 1.03
C ASP A 64 2.00 3.65 1.90
N TYR A 65 1.86 4.76 2.65
CA TYR A 65 2.90 5.25 3.57
C TYR A 65 3.07 4.41 4.86
N GLU A 66 2.03 3.71 5.34
CA GLU A 66 2.16 2.78 6.46
C GLU A 66 2.94 1.53 6.03
N ASP A 67 2.66 0.99 4.85
CA ASP A 67 3.41 -0.11 4.25
C ASP A 67 4.88 0.27 4.00
N GLU A 68 5.18 1.45 3.43
CA GLU A 68 6.55 1.98 3.36
C GLU A 68 7.22 2.06 4.75
N LEU A 69 6.50 2.54 5.77
CA LEU A 69 7.00 2.61 7.14
C LEU A 69 7.26 1.23 7.75
N THR A 70 6.44 0.21 7.46
CA THR A 70 6.71 -1.17 7.91
C THR A 70 7.91 -1.77 7.17
N GLN A 71 8.03 -1.54 5.86
CA GLN A 71 9.12 -2.03 5.03
C GLN A 71 10.47 -1.44 5.48
N LEU A 72 10.53 -0.12 5.69
CA LEU A 72 11.75 0.55 6.18
C LEU A 72 12.13 0.11 7.61
N ARG A 73 11.14 -0.12 8.49
CA ARG A 73 11.40 -0.70 9.83
C ARG A 73 11.92 -2.13 9.75
N ALA A 74 11.36 -2.96 8.86
CA ALA A 74 11.82 -4.32 8.63
C ALA A 74 13.24 -4.34 8.05
N GLU A 75 13.57 -3.43 7.12
CA GLU A 75 14.92 -3.31 6.56
C GLU A 75 15.93 -2.86 7.62
N LEU A 76 15.62 -1.81 8.39
CA LEU A 76 16.49 -1.32 9.46
C LEU A 76 16.70 -2.38 10.55
N ASN A 77 15.67 -3.12 10.95
CA ASN A 77 15.81 -4.21 11.91
C ASN A 77 16.64 -5.38 11.34
N SER A 78 16.49 -5.68 10.04
CA SER A 78 17.30 -6.69 9.34
C SER A 78 18.78 -6.28 9.24
N ARG A 79 19.07 -5.01 8.97
CA ARG A 79 20.42 -4.43 9.02
C ARG A 79 21.01 -4.50 10.44
N ASN A 80 20.21 -4.22 11.47
CA ASN A 80 20.61 -4.25 12.88
C ASN A 80 20.79 -5.68 13.44
N SER A 81 20.12 -6.68 12.86
CA SER A 81 20.13 -8.07 13.35
C SER A 81 21.26 -8.94 12.79
N GLN A 82 22.12 -8.44 11.90
CA GLN A 82 23.30 -9.21 11.45
C GLN A 82 24.44 -9.16 12.48
N PRO A 83 25.09 -10.29 12.84
CA PRO A 83 25.68 -10.39 14.18
C PRO A 83 27.10 -9.83 14.32
N GLN A 84 27.35 -9.14 15.43
CA GLN A 84 28.65 -9.04 16.07
C GLN A 84 28.61 -9.55 17.52
N LYS A 85 28.60 -10.89 17.68
CA LYS A 85 29.23 -11.65 18.79
C LYS A 85 28.80 -13.12 18.77
N GLN A 86 29.69 -14.01 18.32
CA GLN A 86 29.80 -15.37 18.87
C GLN A 86 31.17 -16.01 18.55
N GLN A 87 31.61 -16.90 19.45
CA GLN A 87 32.93 -17.54 19.62
C GLN A 87 34.00 -16.66 20.30
N GLN A 88 34.17 -16.71 21.62
CA GLN A 88 34.32 -17.93 22.43
C GLN A 88 33.67 -17.86 23.84
N GLN A 89 33.44 -19.04 24.41
CA GLN A 89 32.96 -19.39 25.77
C GLN A 89 34.09 -20.21 26.46
N PRO A 90 34.01 -20.66 27.74
CA PRO A 90 32.87 -20.60 28.70
C PRO A 90 33.20 -20.14 30.15
N ASN A 91 32.12 -19.97 30.94
CA ASN A 91 31.92 -20.18 32.39
C ASN A 91 33.02 -19.82 33.43
N GLN A 92 32.68 -18.97 34.41
CA GLN A 92 32.15 -19.36 35.75
C GLN A 92 31.77 -18.09 36.59
N PRO A 93 31.12 -18.18 37.79
CA PRO A 93 30.08 -17.19 38.15
C PRO A 93 30.21 -16.42 39.49
N PHE A 94 29.29 -15.45 39.60
CA PHE A 94 28.66 -14.86 40.81
C PHE A 94 29.29 -13.67 41.59
N HIS A 95 28.61 -12.54 41.38
CA HIS A 95 28.09 -11.57 42.37
C HIS A 95 29.02 -10.61 43.15
N SER A 96 28.45 -9.43 43.40
CA SER A 96 29.03 -8.23 44.03
C SER A 96 28.37 -7.92 45.39
N PRO A 97 28.94 -7.00 46.19
CA PRO A 97 28.29 -6.46 47.39
C PRO A 97 27.69 -5.04 47.18
N THR A 98 26.49 -4.87 47.74
CA THR A 98 25.82 -3.68 48.33
C THR A 98 26.41 -2.26 48.11
N ASN A 99 25.70 -1.21 47.66
CA ASN A 99 24.31 -0.72 47.83
C ASN A 99 24.05 0.18 49.07
N SER A 100 23.82 1.48 48.84
CA SER A 100 23.19 2.53 49.71
C SER A 100 23.30 3.89 48.98
N THR A 101 22.39 4.87 48.99
CA THR A 101 20.94 4.98 49.31
C THR A 101 20.37 6.20 48.54
N ALA A 102 19.07 6.23 48.20
CA ALA A 102 18.40 7.36 47.48
C ALA A 102 17.98 8.51 48.45
N PRO A 103 17.38 9.66 48.03
CA PRO A 103 16.00 9.71 47.46
C PRO A 103 15.65 10.90 46.50
N THR A 104 14.36 11.02 46.13
CA THR A 104 13.61 12.25 45.70
C THR A 104 13.96 12.85 44.31
N VAL A 105 13.20 12.69 43.21
CA VAL A 105 11.81 13.11 42.86
C VAL A 105 11.64 14.60 42.47
N SER A 106 11.42 14.90 41.18
CA SER A 106 10.40 15.84 40.61
C SER A 106 10.61 16.18 39.11
N THR A 107 9.52 16.38 38.36
CA THR A 107 9.44 17.14 37.08
C THR A 107 9.32 18.66 37.38
N PRO A 108 9.61 19.64 36.47
CA PRO A 108 8.98 19.84 35.14
C PRO A 108 9.92 20.48 34.06
N GLY A 109 9.36 21.11 33.00
CA GLY A 109 10.05 22.12 32.15
C GLY A 109 9.79 23.57 32.64
N PRO A 110 9.82 24.65 31.80
CA PRO A 110 10.21 24.79 30.38
C PRO A 110 11.00 26.08 29.97
N THR A 111 11.59 26.15 28.74
CA THR A 111 11.93 27.40 27.95
C THR A 111 12.91 28.45 28.58
N PRO A 112 13.24 29.65 27.99
CA PRO A 112 13.35 30.13 26.58
C PRO A 112 14.68 30.90 26.23
N LEU A 113 14.77 31.49 25.00
CA LEU A 113 15.74 32.52 24.49
C LEU A 113 17.18 32.03 24.16
N GLN A 114 17.98 32.67 23.27
CA GLN A 114 17.89 33.98 22.58
C GLN A 114 18.54 33.98 21.16
N THR A 115 18.24 34.99 20.33
CA THR A 115 18.82 35.28 18.98
C THR A 115 19.57 36.65 19.03
N PRO A 116 20.04 37.31 17.93
CA PRO A 116 20.29 36.91 16.53
C PRO A 116 21.70 37.34 15.99
N SER A 117 22.00 37.04 14.71
CA SER A 117 22.78 37.92 13.81
C SER A 117 22.52 37.58 12.33
N ALA A 118 22.62 38.57 11.44
CA ALA A 118 22.33 38.49 10.00
C ALA A 118 23.61 38.78 9.16
N SER A 119 23.67 38.62 7.83
CA SER A 119 22.65 38.33 6.79
C SER A 119 23.23 37.34 5.73
N VAL A 120 22.92 37.22 4.43
CA VAL A 120 22.35 38.11 3.37
C VAL A 120 21.46 37.32 2.37
N ALA A 121 21.24 37.84 1.16
CA ALA A 121 20.52 37.28 0.00
C ALA A 121 21.27 36.08 -0.67
N SER A 122 20.66 35.21 -1.50
CA SER A 122 19.66 35.55 -2.53
C SER A 122 18.68 34.44 -2.99
N ALA A 123 17.43 34.86 -3.24
CA ALA A 123 16.41 34.37 -4.19
C ALA A 123 16.12 32.85 -4.41
N SER A 124 15.02 32.37 -3.77
CA SER A 124 13.71 31.98 -4.39
C SER A 124 13.59 31.01 -5.59
N PRO A 125 12.44 30.30 -5.80
CA PRO A 125 11.26 30.09 -4.92
C PRO A 125 10.66 28.65 -4.90
N ALA A 126 9.58 28.49 -4.10
CA ALA A 126 8.46 27.52 -4.27
C ALA A 126 8.69 26.03 -3.89
N ARG A 127 7.70 25.29 -3.35
CA ARG A 127 6.36 25.68 -2.86
C ARG A 127 5.83 24.76 -1.73
N SER A 128 4.98 25.35 -0.90
CA SER A 128 4.11 24.78 0.14
C SER A 128 3.74 23.28 0.06
N SER A 129 3.75 22.61 1.22
CA SER A 129 2.92 21.43 1.51
C SER A 129 2.30 21.55 2.90
N PHE A 130 1.13 22.20 2.99
CA PHE A 130 0.34 22.25 4.21
C PHE A 130 -0.51 20.98 4.34
N LEU A 131 -0.43 20.35 5.52
CA LEU A 131 -1.46 19.50 6.14
C LEU A 131 -2.09 18.39 5.27
N SER A 132 -1.83 17.13 5.63
CA SER A 132 -2.65 15.99 5.19
C SER A 132 -3.10 15.16 6.38
N SER A 133 -4.41 14.93 6.47
CA SER A 133 -5.06 14.12 7.49
C SER A 133 -6.17 13.28 6.84
N THR A 134 -6.00 11.95 6.92
CA THR A 134 -7.04 10.89 6.97
C THR A 134 -8.11 10.78 5.86
N GLY A 135 -8.70 9.59 5.66
CA GLY A 135 -9.48 9.26 4.45
C GLY A 135 -10.31 7.96 4.40
N ALA A 136 -10.45 7.33 3.21
CA ALA A 136 -10.53 5.85 2.89
C ALA A 136 -11.29 5.50 1.56
N ALA A 137 -10.62 5.19 0.42
CA ALA A 137 -11.33 4.92 -0.86
C ALA A 137 -11.58 3.46 -1.22
N SER A 138 -10.51 2.66 -1.31
CA SER A 138 -10.33 1.39 -2.05
C SER A 138 -11.60 0.56 -2.38
N ARG A 139 -12.37 0.98 -3.40
CA ARG A 139 -13.68 0.37 -3.76
C ARG A 139 -14.00 0.31 -5.26
N ILE A 140 -13.01 0.27 -6.16
CA ILE A 140 -13.25 0.24 -7.63
C ILE A 140 -12.91 -1.11 -8.31
N SER A 141 -12.01 -1.91 -7.76
CA SER A 141 -11.42 -3.09 -8.43
C SER A 141 -12.30 -4.35 -8.50
N ALA A 142 -13.60 -4.25 -8.18
CA ALA A 142 -14.47 -5.39 -7.88
C ALA A 142 -15.38 -5.87 -9.03
N LEU A 143 -15.30 -5.28 -10.23
CA LEU A 143 -16.32 -5.47 -11.29
C LEU A 143 -15.86 -6.17 -12.58
N LEU A 144 -14.59 -6.57 -12.71
CA LEU A 144 -14.06 -7.20 -13.94
C LEU A 144 -13.84 -8.73 -13.85
N THR A 145 -13.98 -9.33 -12.67
CA THR A 145 -13.79 -10.78 -12.47
C THR A 145 -15.11 -11.55 -12.52
N SER A 146 -15.73 -11.62 -13.69
CA SER A 146 -16.89 -12.49 -13.92
C SER A 146 -16.90 -13.13 -15.30
N ARG A 147 -16.92 -14.48 -15.30
CA ARG A 147 -17.00 -15.42 -16.45
C ARG A 147 -15.68 -15.60 -17.22
N LYS A 148 -15.32 -16.81 -17.71
CA LYS A 148 -15.83 -18.17 -17.45
C LYS A 148 -14.87 -19.22 -18.05
N SER A 149 -14.24 -20.05 -17.23
CA SER A 149 -13.62 -21.32 -17.66
C SER A 149 -13.38 -22.25 -16.45
N THR A 150 -13.28 -23.55 -16.69
CA THR A 150 -13.29 -24.62 -15.68
C THR A 150 -12.02 -25.49 -15.76
N PRO A 151 -11.49 -26.01 -14.64
CA PRO A 151 -10.14 -26.61 -14.62
C PRO A 151 -10.13 -28.14 -14.74
N ASN A 152 -9.72 -28.68 -15.90
CA ASN A 152 -8.88 -29.89 -16.02
C ASN A 152 -8.57 -30.24 -17.49
N LEU A 153 -7.31 -30.55 -17.81
CA LEU A 153 -6.86 -31.92 -18.12
C LEU A 153 -5.34 -31.98 -18.35
N LYS A 154 -4.80 -33.20 -18.43
CA LYS A 154 -3.36 -33.53 -18.44
C LYS A 154 -2.83 -33.71 -19.88
N PRO A 155 -1.56 -33.38 -20.21
CA PRO A 155 -1.08 -33.38 -21.60
C PRO A 155 -0.63 -34.75 -22.13
N SER A 156 -0.89 -35.00 -23.41
CA SER A 156 -0.28 -36.06 -24.25
C SER A 156 -0.41 -35.72 -25.75
N PRO A 157 0.45 -36.23 -26.66
CA PRO A 157 0.80 -35.52 -27.90
C PRO A 157 0.62 -36.31 -29.23
N VAL A 158 1.03 -35.67 -30.35
CA VAL A 158 1.37 -36.21 -31.70
C VAL A 158 0.24 -36.28 -32.77
N SER A 159 0.67 -36.12 -34.04
CA SER A 159 0.00 -36.39 -35.34
C SER A 159 -0.73 -35.24 -36.09
N PRO A 160 -0.82 -35.29 -37.44
CA PRO A 160 -0.54 -34.12 -38.30
C PRO A 160 -1.71 -33.68 -39.22
N PRO A 161 -1.57 -32.62 -40.06
CA PRO A 161 -2.71 -31.93 -40.68
C PRO A 161 -3.04 -32.34 -42.13
N PRO A 162 -4.27 -32.06 -42.59
CA PRO A 162 -4.60 -31.85 -44.01
C PRO A 162 -4.95 -30.38 -44.35
N GLN A 163 -5.03 -30.08 -45.65
CA GLN A 163 -5.22 -28.73 -46.23
C GLN A 163 -6.70 -28.33 -46.43
N PRO A 164 -7.01 -27.04 -46.70
CA PRO A 164 -8.39 -26.54 -46.80
C PRO A 164 -9.04 -26.80 -48.17
N THR A 165 -10.36 -27.03 -48.22
CA THR A 165 -11.09 -27.07 -49.51
C THR A 165 -12.59 -26.70 -49.39
N HIS A 166 -12.96 -25.61 -50.06
CA HIS A 166 -14.24 -25.33 -50.73
C HIS A 166 -15.60 -25.24 -49.98
N LEU A 167 -16.28 -24.14 -50.29
CA LEU A 167 -17.71 -24.03 -50.67
C LEU A 167 -18.78 -24.74 -49.80
N ARG A 168 -19.63 -23.92 -49.17
CA ARG A 168 -21.06 -23.96 -49.55
C ARG A 168 -21.82 -22.65 -49.30
N GLN A 169 -22.20 -22.02 -50.39
CA GLN A 169 -23.28 -21.04 -50.45
C GLN A 169 -24.61 -21.78 -50.20
N SER A 170 -25.51 -21.21 -49.38
CA SER A 170 -26.81 -21.82 -49.05
C SER A 170 -27.92 -20.79 -49.14
N SER A 171 -28.51 -20.66 -50.34
CA SER A 171 -29.74 -19.91 -50.57
C SER A 171 -30.98 -20.69 -50.12
N ASN A 172 -32.11 -19.97 -50.05
CA ASN A 172 -33.53 -20.39 -50.03
C ASN A 172 -34.28 -20.03 -48.73
N PRO A 173 -35.60 -19.77 -48.79
CA PRO A 173 -36.24 -18.81 -49.69
C PRO A 173 -37.25 -17.89 -48.95
N ILE A 174 -37.88 -16.97 -49.68
CA ILE A 174 -38.88 -16.02 -49.14
C ILE A 174 -40.24 -16.70 -48.89
N PRO A 175 -40.88 -16.49 -47.73
CA PRO A 175 -42.34 -16.61 -47.58
C PRO A 175 -43.02 -15.27 -47.88
N PHE A 176 -43.96 -15.26 -48.82
CA PHE A 176 -44.66 -14.07 -49.31
C PHE A 176 -45.93 -13.81 -48.47
N SER A 177 -46.10 -12.62 -47.87
CA SER A 177 -47.38 -12.21 -47.23
C SER A 177 -47.48 -10.71 -46.92
N ALA A 178 -48.61 -10.12 -47.33
CA ALA A 178 -49.31 -8.97 -46.74
C ALA A 178 -48.54 -7.66 -46.45
N GLU A 179 -48.59 -6.78 -47.45
CA GLU A 179 -48.85 -5.34 -47.37
C GLU A 179 -49.66 -4.87 -46.14
N PRO A 180 -49.34 -3.67 -45.60
CA PRO A 180 -50.29 -2.56 -45.75
C PRO A 180 -49.65 -1.23 -46.22
N GLU A 181 -50.44 -0.37 -46.85
CA GLU A 181 -50.00 0.91 -47.45
C GLU A 181 -49.52 1.96 -46.44
N ILE A 182 -48.32 2.53 -46.68
CA ILE A 182 -47.88 3.88 -46.26
C ILE A 182 -47.05 4.47 -47.43
N PRO A 183 -47.21 5.75 -47.82
CA PRO A 183 -46.85 6.19 -49.18
C PRO A 183 -45.39 6.61 -49.41
N ALA A 184 -44.96 6.45 -50.67
CA ALA A 184 -43.96 7.23 -51.42
C ALA A 184 -42.57 7.50 -50.77
N THR A 185 -41.58 6.72 -51.22
CA THR A 185 -40.15 7.08 -51.41
C THR A 185 -39.42 7.89 -50.31
N PRO A 186 -38.26 7.38 -49.89
CA PRO A 186 -37.03 7.99 -50.38
C PRO A 186 -36.36 7.13 -51.47
N ALA A 187 -35.45 7.73 -52.23
CA ALA A 187 -34.50 6.97 -53.03
C ALA A 187 -33.58 6.14 -52.11
N GLY A 188 -32.93 5.11 -52.66
CA GLY A 188 -31.78 4.50 -51.98
C GLY A 188 -30.69 5.55 -51.74
N PRO A 189 -29.85 5.37 -50.69
CA PRO A 189 -28.86 6.39 -50.29
C PRO A 189 -28.02 6.80 -51.50
N SER A 190 -27.99 8.11 -51.76
CA SER A 190 -27.30 8.67 -52.92
C SER A 190 -25.81 8.36 -52.88
N THR A 191 -25.15 8.39 -54.04
CA THR A 191 -23.71 8.15 -54.14
C THR A 191 -22.92 9.09 -53.22
N ASP A 192 -23.38 10.32 -53.06
CA ASP A 192 -22.72 11.34 -52.24
C ASP A 192 -22.94 11.09 -50.74
N GLU A 193 -24.12 10.61 -50.32
CA GLU A 193 -24.37 10.14 -48.95
C GLU A 193 -23.52 8.92 -48.60
N LEU A 194 -23.35 7.97 -49.54
CA LEU A 194 -22.48 6.80 -49.36
C LEU A 194 -20.99 7.20 -49.25
N LEU A 195 -20.51 8.12 -50.10
CA LEU A 195 -19.16 8.67 -50.02
C LEU A 195 -18.94 9.45 -48.71
N GLN A 196 -19.93 10.24 -48.27
CA GLN A 196 -19.86 10.96 -47.01
C GLN A 196 -19.88 10.01 -45.80
N ALA A 197 -20.70 8.96 -45.82
CA ALA A 197 -20.75 7.94 -44.79
C ALA A 197 -19.41 7.18 -44.69
N LEU A 198 -18.84 6.76 -45.82
CA LEU A 198 -17.52 6.12 -45.89
C LEU A 198 -16.41 7.05 -45.38
N THR A 199 -16.48 8.35 -45.68
CA THR A 199 -15.50 9.33 -45.18
C THR A 199 -15.57 9.48 -43.65
N ARG A 200 -16.78 9.47 -43.06
CA ARG A 200 -16.97 9.46 -41.60
C ARG A 200 -16.47 8.15 -40.98
N GLU A 201 -16.74 7.01 -41.61
CA GLU A 201 -16.33 5.68 -41.16
C GLU A 201 -14.80 5.55 -41.11
N GLN A 202 -14.11 5.98 -42.18
CA GLN A 202 -12.64 6.03 -42.22
C GLN A 202 -12.05 7.02 -41.21
N ALA A 203 -12.72 8.13 -40.91
CA ALA A 203 -12.28 9.06 -39.87
C ALA A 203 -12.38 8.42 -38.48
N LEU A 204 -13.49 7.74 -38.17
CA LEU A 204 -13.69 7.02 -36.91
C LEU A 204 -12.71 5.85 -36.75
N ARG A 205 -12.41 5.11 -37.83
CA ARG A 205 -11.36 4.08 -37.82
C ARG A 205 -10.00 4.68 -37.50
N ARG A 206 -9.59 5.74 -38.19
CA ARG A 206 -8.29 6.40 -37.94
C ARG A 206 -8.18 6.94 -36.52
N GLU A 207 -9.28 7.44 -35.95
CA GLU A 207 -9.33 7.89 -34.55
C GLU A 207 -9.19 6.70 -33.57
N ALA A 208 -9.83 5.56 -33.84
CA ALA A 208 -9.70 4.35 -33.05
C ALA A 208 -8.32 3.70 -33.17
N GLU A 209 -7.74 3.66 -34.38
CA GLU A 209 -6.37 3.21 -34.66
C GLU A 209 -5.34 4.09 -33.95
N GLY A 210 -5.54 5.41 -33.93
CA GLY A 210 -4.74 6.35 -33.15
C GLY A 210 -4.72 5.99 -31.66
N LYS A 211 -5.91 5.91 -31.03
CA LYS A 211 -6.05 5.52 -29.61
C LYS A 211 -5.48 4.14 -29.29
N LEU A 212 -5.54 3.19 -30.24
CA LEU A 212 -4.91 1.88 -30.10
C LEU A 212 -3.38 1.99 -30.14
N SER A 213 -2.82 2.85 -31.01
CA SER A 213 -1.38 3.13 -31.03
C SER A 213 -0.89 3.88 -29.78
N ASP A 214 -1.68 4.82 -29.26
CA ASP A 214 -1.39 5.54 -28.00
C ASP A 214 -1.35 4.54 -26.83
N THR A 215 -2.37 3.67 -26.70
CA THR A 215 -2.42 2.66 -25.63
C THR A 215 -1.39 1.54 -25.78
N SER A 216 -0.99 1.16 -27.01
CA SER A 216 0.17 0.28 -27.23
C SER A 216 1.44 0.92 -26.68
N ARG A 217 1.65 2.19 -27.01
CA ARG A 217 2.81 2.96 -26.55
C ARG A 217 2.83 3.13 -25.03
N GLU A 218 1.71 3.42 -24.39
CA GLU A 218 1.61 3.49 -22.92
C GLU A 218 1.99 2.14 -22.28
N VAL A 219 1.53 1.01 -22.84
CA VAL A 219 1.91 -0.34 -22.37
C VAL A 219 3.39 -0.63 -22.60
N GLU A 220 3.96 -0.19 -23.73
CA GLU A 220 5.40 -0.32 -24.01
C GLU A 220 6.24 0.49 -23.01
N GLU A 221 5.91 1.77 -22.78
CA GLU A 221 6.61 2.65 -21.82
C GLU A 221 6.51 2.12 -20.37
N LEU A 222 5.33 1.65 -19.95
CA LEU A 222 5.14 0.98 -18.66
C LEU A 222 5.94 -0.32 -18.55
N SER A 223 6.03 -1.11 -19.63
CA SER A 223 6.81 -2.35 -19.63
C SER A 223 8.31 -2.08 -19.48
N VAL A 224 8.85 -1.06 -20.16
CA VAL A 224 10.25 -0.65 -20.05
C VAL A 224 10.57 -0.21 -18.62
N SER A 225 9.72 0.64 -18.03
CA SER A 225 9.89 1.10 -16.65
C SER A 225 9.86 -0.06 -15.64
N LEU A 226 8.92 -1.00 -15.79
CA LEU A 226 8.83 -2.17 -14.91
C LEU A 226 10.03 -3.12 -15.06
N PHE A 227 10.54 -3.33 -16.29
CA PHE A 227 11.76 -4.10 -16.50
C PHE A 227 13.01 -3.39 -15.96
N GLU A 228 13.11 -2.06 -16.05
CA GLU A 228 14.21 -1.28 -15.48
C GLU A 228 14.22 -1.39 -13.95
N GLN A 229 13.07 -1.14 -13.29
CA GLN A 229 12.92 -1.27 -11.84
C GLN A 229 13.23 -2.70 -11.34
N ALA A 230 12.75 -3.74 -12.05
CA ALA A 230 13.05 -5.13 -11.72
C ALA A 230 14.54 -5.45 -11.87
N ASN A 231 15.20 -4.93 -12.91
CA ASN A 231 16.63 -5.09 -13.12
C ASN A 231 17.46 -4.37 -12.04
N GLU A 232 17.06 -3.17 -11.59
CA GLU A 232 17.72 -2.50 -10.47
C GLU A 232 17.56 -3.27 -9.15
N MET A 233 16.35 -3.76 -8.84
CA MET A 233 16.12 -4.58 -7.64
C MET A 233 16.99 -5.84 -7.65
N VAL A 234 17.04 -6.57 -8.77
CA VAL A 234 17.92 -7.75 -8.91
C VAL A 234 19.40 -7.37 -8.87
N ALA A 235 19.80 -6.21 -9.38
CA ALA A 235 21.18 -5.74 -9.30
C ALA A 235 21.59 -5.36 -7.86
N THR A 236 20.71 -4.70 -7.10
CA THR A 236 20.96 -4.39 -5.68
C THR A 236 21.00 -5.65 -4.82
N GLU A 237 20.10 -6.62 -5.05
CA GLU A 237 20.14 -7.92 -4.38
C GLU A 237 21.46 -8.66 -4.69
N ARG A 238 21.86 -8.80 -5.95
CA ARG A 238 23.13 -9.44 -6.34
C ARG A 238 24.34 -8.76 -5.69
N ARG A 239 24.36 -7.42 -5.63
CA ARG A 239 25.41 -6.64 -4.95
C ARG A 239 25.42 -6.87 -3.43
N ALA A 240 24.24 -6.99 -2.79
CA ALA A 240 24.13 -7.27 -1.36
C ALA A 240 24.56 -8.71 -1.03
N ARG A 241 24.07 -9.68 -1.80
CA ARG A 241 24.41 -11.10 -1.70
C ARG A 241 25.92 -11.33 -1.81
N ALA A 242 26.58 -10.76 -2.81
CA ALA A 242 28.02 -10.90 -2.99
C ALA A 242 28.82 -10.40 -1.76
N LYS A 243 28.41 -9.28 -1.15
CA LYS A 243 29.03 -8.75 0.09
C LYS A 243 28.81 -9.67 1.30
N LEU A 244 27.67 -10.36 1.37
CA LEU A 244 27.42 -11.36 2.42
C LEU A 244 28.24 -12.63 2.19
N GLU A 245 28.33 -13.13 0.96
CA GLU A 245 29.16 -14.29 0.59
C GLU A 245 30.65 -14.01 0.86
N GLU A 246 31.14 -12.81 0.57
CA GLU A 246 32.49 -12.35 0.95
C GLU A 246 32.70 -12.38 2.48
N ARG A 247 31.77 -11.79 3.24
CA ARG A 247 31.85 -11.73 4.71
C ARG A 247 31.75 -13.12 5.36
N VAL A 248 30.94 -14.02 4.82
CA VAL A 248 30.86 -15.43 5.24
C VAL A 248 32.21 -16.12 4.97
N GLY A 249 32.75 -16.03 3.76
CA GLY A 249 34.05 -16.63 3.43
C GLY A 249 35.22 -16.09 4.25
N MET A 250 35.17 -14.84 4.71
CA MET A 250 36.12 -14.30 5.69
C MET A 250 35.93 -14.90 7.09
N LEU A 251 34.69 -15.05 7.57
CA LEU A 251 34.40 -15.66 8.87
C LEU A 251 34.82 -17.15 8.90
N GLU A 252 34.47 -17.91 7.85
CA GLU A 252 34.84 -19.32 7.71
C GLU A 252 36.35 -19.55 7.76
N LYS A 253 37.16 -18.70 7.12
CA LYS A 253 38.63 -18.76 7.18
C LYS A 253 39.16 -18.63 8.62
N ARG A 254 38.66 -17.66 9.38
CA ARG A 254 39.05 -17.50 10.80
C ARG A 254 38.57 -18.67 11.65
N ASP A 255 37.39 -19.20 11.38
CA ASP A 255 36.79 -20.27 12.17
C ASP A 255 37.44 -21.64 11.85
N MET A 256 37.97 -21.83 10.64
CA MET A 256 38.90 -22.92 10.33
C MET A 256 40.22 -22.77 11.07
N GLU A 257 40.79 -21.56 11.13
CA GLU A 257 42.03 -21.31 11.87
C GLU A 257 41.85 -21.55 13.39
N LYS A 258 40.75 -21.05 13.98
CA LYS A 258 40.39 -21.34 15.38
C LYS A 258 40.25 -22.83 15.63
N ARG A 259 39.51 -23.56 14.79
CA ARG A 259 39.36 -25.02 14.89
C ARG A 259 40.71 -25.74 14.81
N ARG A 260 41.62 -25.31 13.93
CA ARG A 260 42.99 -25.84 13.85
C ARG A 260 43.81 -25.57 15.11
N ARG A 261 43.70 -24.37 15.70
CA ARG A 261 44.36 -24.02 16.97
C ARG A 261 43.79 -24.83 18.15
N LEU A 262 42.48 -25.05 18.21
CA LEU A 262 41.83 -25.88 19.23
C LEU A 262 42.26 -27.35 19.12
N ALA A 263 42.24 -27.96 17.93
CA ALA A 263 42.68 -29.35 17.73
C ALA A 263 44.15 -29.60 18.18
N LEU A 264 45.03 -28.60 18.05
CA LEU A 264 46.40 -28.67 18.55
C LEU A 264 46.48 -28.61 20.09
N LEU A 265 45.59 -27.85 20.73
CA LEU A 265 45.47 -27.78 22.19
C LEU A 265 44.82 -29.05 22.76
N GLU A 266 43.75 -29.55 22.14
CA GLU A 266 43.10 -30.82 22.47
C GLU A 266 44.10 -31.97 22.43
N SER A 267 44.87 -32.09 21.33
CA SER A 267 45.95 -33.07 21.21
C SER A 267 47.10 -32.86 22.21
N ALA A 268 47.29 -31.65 22.76
CA ALA A 268 48.24 -31.41 23.86
C ALA A 268 47.66 -31.82 25.22
N MET A 269 46.38 -31.51 25.49
CA MET A 269 45.66 -31.91 26.70
C MET A 269 45.59 -33.45 26.80
N GLU A 270 45.20 -34.14 25.73
CA GLU A 270 45.22 -35.62 25.71
C GLU A 270 46.59 -36.22 26.08
N ARG A 271 47.69 -35.59 25.65
CA ARG A 271 49.05 -36.04 25.99
C ARG A 271 49.34 -35.83 27.47
N ILE A 272 48.90 -34.70 28.03
CA ILE A 272 49.00 -34.41 29.46
C ILE A 272 48.15 -35.41 30.27
N ASP A 273 46.93 -35.70 29.86
CA ASP A 273 46.03 -36.63 30.56
C ASP A 273 46.55 -38.07 30.53
N ARG A 274 47.09 -38.53 29.39
CA ARG A 274 47.79 -39.82 29.29
C ARG A 274 48.99 -39.89 30.25
N VAL A 275 49.80 -38.84 30.34
CA VAL A 275 50.94 -38.78 31.27
C VAL A 275 50.47 -38.72 32.73
N ARG A 276 49.43 -37.93 33.05
CA ARG A 276 48.84 -37.82 34.40
C ARG A 276 48.31 -39.17 34.90
N SER A 277 47.67 -39.93 34.02
CA SER A 277 47.19 -41.29 34.29
C SER A 277 48.36 -42.25 34.59
N LEU A 278 49.40 -42.25 33.75
CA LEU A 278 50.60 -43.09 33.96
C LEU A 278 51.40 -42.72 35.22
N LEU A 279 51.39 -41.45 35.63
CA LEU A 279 52.04 -40.98 36.87
C LEU A 279 51.20 -41.21 38.13
N GLY A 280 49.98 -41.73 38.03
CA GLY A 280 49.10 -41.95 39.19
C GLY A 280 48.68 -40.66 39.91
N VAL A 281 48.71 -39.50 39.22
CA VAL A 281 48.38 -38.19 39.81
C VAL A 281 46.86 -37.96 39.88
N SER A 282 46.21 -38.88 40.57
CA SER A 282 44.87 -38.76 41.17
C SER A 282 45.00 -38.28 42.61
N GLY A 283 45.66 -37.13 42.82
CA GLY A 283 45.64 -36.44 44.11
C GLY A 283 44.24 -35.87 44.39
N PRO A 284 43.68 -36.03 45.61
CA PRO A 284 42.33 -35.60 45.93
C PRO A 284 42.25 -34.09 46.24
N ASP A 285 41.18 -33.44 45.78
CA ASP A 285 40.83 -32.06 46.12
C ASP A 285 40.21 -31.98 47.53
N GLU A 286 41.01 -31.74 48.58
CA GLU A 286 40.49 -31.64 49.96
C GLU A 286 41.18 -30.57 50.85
N THR A 287 41.50 -29.40 50.28
CA THR A 287 42.01 -28.23 51.03
C THR A 287 41.28 -26.92 50.69
N GLY A 288 39.99 -26.99 50.36
CA GLY A 288 39.16 -25.83 49.98
C GLY A 288 38.03 -25.43 50.94
N SER A 289 37.57 -26.33 51.83
CA SER A 289 36.29 -26.16 52.52
C SER A 289 36.34 -25.24 53.76
N GLY A 290 37.32 -25.46 54.65
CA GLY A 290 37.34 -24.86 56.00
C GLY A 290 37.42 -23.33 56.08
N ALA A 291 37.87 -22.65 55.02
CA ALA A 291 38.05 -21.19 55.02
C ALA A 291 36.72 -20.39 54.97
N ARG A 292 35.59 -21.02 54.63
CA ARG A 292 34.29 -20.33 54.45
C ARG A 292 33.37 -20.34 55.66
N GLU A 293 33.59 -21.23 56.63
CA GLU A 293 32.68 -21.41 57.75
C GLU A 293 32.92 -20.40 58.89
N GLY A 294 34.18 -20.13 59.24
CA GLY A 294 34.54 -19.14 60.26
C GLY A 294 34.04 -17.71 59.94
N VAL A 295 34.01 -17.34 58.66
CA VAL A 295 33.48 -16.04 58.20
C VAL A 295 31.96 -15.93 58.41
N ARG A 296 31.22 -17.04 58.28
CA ARG A 296 29.77 -17.07 58.54
C ARG A 296 29.42 -17.04 60.03
N ALA A 297 30.27 -17.60 60.89
CA ALA A 297 30.06 -17.55 62.33
C ALA A 297 30.13 -16.10 62.86
N LEU A 298 31.15 -15.34 62.46
CA LEU A 298 31.42 -14.00 62.99
C LEU A 298 30.31 -12.97 62.65
N VAL A 299 29.72 -13.06 61.46
CA VAL A 299 28.64 -12.15 61.01
C VAL A 299 27.34 -12.35 61.80
N ARG A 300 27.17 -13.49 62.48
CA ARG A 300 25.95 -13.81 63.24
C ARG A 300 25.98 -13.40 64.72
N ALA A 301 27.04 -12.72 65.16
CA ALA A 301 27.26 -12.29 66.54
C ALA A 301 27.25 -10.76 66.74
N SER A 302 26.81 -10.00 65.72
CA SER A 302 26.85 -8.53 65.69
C SER A 302 25.54 -7.90 65.18
N VAL A 303 24.40 -8.54 65.49
CA VAL A 303 23.02 -8.04 65.33
C VAL A 303 22.24 -8.47 66.57
#